data_AF-Q8YJV9-F1
#
_entry.id   AF-Q8YJV9-F1
#
_cell.length_a   1.000
_cell.length_b   1.000
_cell.length_c   1.000
_cell.angle_alpha   90.00
_cell.angle_beta   90.00
_cell.angle_gamma   90.00
#
_symmetry.space_group_name_H-M   'P 1'
#
loop_
_entity.id
_entity.type
_entity.pdbx_description
1 polymer ?
#
loop_
_entity_poly.entity_id
_entity_poly.type
_entity_poly.pdbx_seq_one_letter_code
_entity_poly.pdbx_strand_id
1 'polypeptide(L)' 'MTDSNKQVFVRFRVDEEKRDRFKITCIQLKTTMDEVLKGLLDKWLEENDPESTKNK' A
#
# COMPACT_ATOMS: atom_id res chain seq x y z
N MET A 1 22.04 -14.91 0.35
CA MET A 1 20.88 -14.96 1.27
C MET A 1 20.35 -13.55 1.39
N THR A 2 19.44 -13.16 0.51
CA THR A 2 18.71 -11.89 0.64
C THR A 2 17.77 -12.05 1.82
N ASP A 3 17.90 -11.16 2.81
CA ASP A 3 17.05 -11.14 3.99
C ASP A 3 15.63 -10.72 3.57
N SER A 4 14.82 -11.69 3.17
CA SER A 4 13.54 -11.50 2.46
C SER A 4 12.43 -10.83 3.29
N ASN A 5 12.71 -10.43 4.54
CA ASN A 5 11.71 -9.94 5.49
C ASN A 5 11.95 -8.50 5.97
N LYS A 6 12.85 -7.74 5.33
CA LYS A 6 13.08 -6.35 5.74
C LYS A 6 11.95 -5.44 5.25
N GLN A 7 11.04 -5.12 6.16
CA GLN A 7 10.03 -4.07 5.94
C GLN A 7 10.69 -2.69 5.99
N VAL A 8 10.32 -1.81 5.05
CA VAL A 8 10.80 -0.44 4.95
C VAL A 8 9.64 0.53 4.82
N PHE A 9 9.82 1.77 5.27
CA PHE A 9 8.80 2.81 5.17
C PHE A 9 8.86 3.52 3.83
N VAL A 10 7.71 3.67 3.17
CA VAL A 10 7.52 4.58 2.04
C VAL A 10 6.95 5.89 2.57
N ARG A 11 7.73 6.98 2.50
CA ARG A 11 7.27 8.31 2.92
C ARG A 11 6.51 8.98 1.79
N PHE A 12 5.30 9.44 2.08
CA PHE A 12 4.46 10.15 1.13
C PHE A 12 3.91 11.43 1.77
N ARG A 13 3.83 12.51 0.99
CA ARG A 13 3.20 13.77 1.41
C ARG A 13 1.78 13.81 0.86
N VAL A 14 0.83 14.09 1.73
CA VAL A 14 -0.59 14.25 1.41
C VAL A 14 -1.14 15.50 2.06
N ASP A 15 -2.16 16.08 1.42
CA ASP A 15 -2.95 17.12 2.06
C ASP A 15 -3.62 16.56 3.32
N GLU A 16 -3.65 17.38 4.37
CA GLU A 16 -4.21 17.00 5.66
C GLU A 16 -5.67 16.55 5.55
N GLU A 17 -6.49 17.27 4.79
CA GLU A 17 -7.90 16.92 4.58
C GLU A 17 -8.04 15.51 3.99
N LYS A 18 -7.19 15.14 3.02
CA LYS A 18 -7.20 13.82 2.40
C LYS A 18 -6.79 12.73 3.38
N ARG A 19 -5.75 12.97 4.18
CA ARG A 19 -5.32 12.06 5.26
C ARG A 19 -6.46 11.81 6.25
N ASP A 20 -7.16 12.86 6.67
CA ASP A 20 -8.20 12.76 7.68
C ASP A 20 -9.42 12.02 7.16
N ARG A 21 -9.87 12.34 5.94
CA ARG A 21 -10.95 11.61 5.27
C ARG A 21 -10.59 10.14 5.08
N PHE A 22 -9.35 9.85 4.67
CA PHE A 22 -8.87 8.48 4.51
C PHE A 22 -8.91 7.72 5.84
N LYS A 23 -8.41 8.32 6.92
CA LYS A 23 -8.43 7.73 8.27
C LYS A 23 -9.85 7.46 8.76
N ILE A 24 -10.76 8.42 8.62
CA ILE A 24 -12.18 8.27 9.01
C ILE A 24 -12.82 7.11 8.25
N THR A 25 -12.58 7.03 6.95
CA THR A 25 -13.12 5.97 6.10
C THR A 25 -12.61 4.59 6.54
N CYS A 26 -11.31 4.46 6.85
CA CYS A 26 -10.73 3.21 7.34
C CYS A 26 -11.42 2.75 8.65
N ILE A 27 -11.65 3.68 9.58
CA ILE A 27 -12.35 3.41 10.85
C ILE A 27 -13.78 2.90 10.58
N GLN A 28 -14.53 3.56 9.70
CA GLN A 28 -15.91 3.18 9.36
C GLN A 28 -15.97 1.77 8.75
N LEU A 29 -14.99 1.42 7.91
CA LEU A 29 -14.90 0.12 7.24
C LEU A 29 -14.19 -0.95 8.08
N LYS A 30 -13.82 -0.64 9.33
CA LYS A 30 -13.09 -1.56 10.24
C LYS A 30 -11.80 -2.11 9.63
N THR A 31 -11.06 -1.27 8.91
CA THR A 31 -9.75 -1.60 8.33
C THR A 31 -8.69 -0.60 8.80
N THR A 32 -7.42 -0.90 8.55
CA THR A 32 -6.30 0.00 8.86
C THR A 32 -5.79 0.71 7.61
N MET A 33 -5.18 1.89 7.79
CA MET A 33 -4.56 2.60 6.68
C MET A 33 -3.47 1.76 5.99
N ASP A 34 -2.70 1.00 6.76
CA ASP A 34 -1.62 0.16 6.26
C ASP A 34 -2.13 -0.99 5.38
N GLU A 35 -3.22 -1.66 5.79
CA GLU A 35 -3.86 -2.71 4.98
C GLU A 35 -4.35 -2.17 3.65
N VAL A 36 -5.01 -1.01 3.65
CA VAL A 36 -5.51 -0.38 2.42
C VAL A 36 -4.35 0.04 1.52
N LEU A 37 -3.32 0.69 2.07
CA LEU A 37 -2.14 1.10 1.30
C LEU A 37 -1.39 -0.10 0.73
N LYS A 38 -1.25 -1.18 1.50
CA LYS A 38 -0.63 -2.42 1.03
C LYS A 38 -1.43 -3.03 -0.12
N GLY A 39 -2.75 -3.14 0.01
CA GLY A 39 -3.59 -3.66 -1.07
C GLY A 39 -3.53 -2.80 -2.35
N LEU A 40 -3.48 -1.48 -2.21
CA LEU A 40 -3.30 -0.57 -3.34
C LEU A 40 -1.91 -0.72 -3.99
N LEU A 41 -0.87 -0.91 -3.17
CA LEU A 41 0.49 -1.15 -3.64
C LEU A 41 0.58 -2.46 -4.41
N ASP A 42 0.07 -3.55 -3.82
CA ASP A 42 0.08 -4.90 -4.42
C ASP A 42 -0.67 -4.88 -5.76
N LYS A 43 -1.89 -4.30 -5.79
CA LYS A 43 -2.68 -4.17 -7.02
C LYS A 43 -1.95 -3.35 -8.10
N TRP A 44 -1.33 -2.23 -7.72
CA TRP A 44 -0.60 -1.41 -8.68
C TRP A 44 0.59 -2.17 -9.29
N LEU A 45 1.30 -2.96 -8.48
CA LEU A 45 2.40 -3.81 -8.97
C LEU A 45 1.89 -4.95 -9.85
N GLU A 46 0.78 -5.60 -9.51
CA GLU A 46 0.17 -6.62 -10.39
C GLU A 46 -0.16 -6.08 -11.78
N GLU A 47 -0.60 -4.83 -11.87
CA GLU A 47 -0.99 -4.19 -13.14
C GLU A 47 0.20 -3.61 -13.92
N ASN A 48 1.27 -3.18 -13.23
CA ASN A 48 2.30 -2.31 -13.83
C ASN A 48 3.73 -2.84 -13.69
N ASP A 49 3.99 -3.87 -12.88
CA ASP A 49 5.33 -4.43 -12.73
C ASP A 49 5.63 -5.38 -13.89
N PRO A 50 6.58 -5.04 -14.80
CA PRO A 50 6.97 -5.91 -15.90
C PRO A 50 7.65 -7.21 -15.43
N GLU A 51 8.06 -7.31 -14.15
CA GLU A 51 8.63 -8.54 -13.60
C GLU A 51 7.55 -9.55 -13.16
N SER A 52 6.31 -9.12 -12.95
CA SER A 52 5.19 -9.99 -12.58
C SER A 52 4.83 -11.04 -13.66
N THR A 53 5.19 -10.77 -14.92
CA THR A 53 4.93 -11.65 -16.08
C THR A 53 6.04 -12.66 -16.36
N LYS A 54 7.19 -12.59 -15.69
CA LYS A 54 8.31 -13.52 -15.93
C LYS A 54 8.14 -14.89 -15.24
N ASN A 55 7.15 -15.05 -14.37
CA ASN A 55 6.92 -16.27 -13.57
C ASN A 55 5.59 -16.98 -13.86
N LYS A 56 4.93 -16.70 -14.98
CA LYS A 56 3.65 -17.34 -15.35
C LYS A 56 3.82 -18.31 -16.51
#